data_AF-A0A813IMK1-F1
#
_entry.id   AF-A0A813IMK1-F1
#
_cell.length_a   1.000
_cell.length_b   1.000
_cell.length_c   1.000
_cell.angle_alpha   90.00
_cell.angle_beta   90.00
_cell.angle_gamma   90.00
#
_symmetry.space_group_name_H-M   'P 1'
#
loop_
_entity.id
_entity.type
_entity.pdbx_description
1 polymer ?
#
loop_
_entity_poly.entity_id
_entity_poly.type
_entity_poly.pdbx_seq_one_letter_code
_entity_poly.pdbx_strand_id
1 'polypeptide(L)'
;ARRGRMAPCLSLEEGKENEPPRQKMCENDPAQEKGFDLQKSASAAILEQADKLQRFQTWWSEGQGATGAEAHPMLSLVEAGLLSDIVAAGASYHNILSADRLDALQRVADQSSASGAALEALRRSLQTKGGAKSQARAVGNLLFKESMAVFDTAGSERSPSPKQAPTPVAAPTAASVPATPSSAAVLDEIFDPPRRYVCSESFPAEATIAVRAAPQQDSELLTSLAFGTEVLALGRQSNYLQFRLEDASFQAGFRLAFVPFALGDLELLVPSGPAKSRSPGRPVAVDNLCDTKQKEILVADSPHKPATTTEGAIAEQQDHLARFQRWWSEGQGATGAEAHPMLSLVEAGLLSDIVAAGASYHNILSADRLDALQRVADQSSASGAALEALRRSLQTKGGAKSQARVVGNLLFKESMAVFDTAGSERSPSPQQAPTPVAAPTAASAPATPSSAAVLDDIFHPPRSYVCSESFPAEATVAVRAAPQQDSEMLTTLPYGTQILATGQRGNFLQFRLEPAGQEAFVPRIIGDLVLFVPLRSTSPSSAPLGVLPGSDERVAVLEHRVDQQEKTIRALQAELVGLRTHMSAIASAFGALAPAASSS
;
A
#
# COMPACT_ATOMS: atom_id res chain seq x y z
N ALA A 1 -16.27 89.98 16.96
CA ALA A 1 -15.54 88.74 16.64
C ALA A 1 -16.53 87.73 16.03
N ARG A 2 -16.25 87.36 14.77
CA ARG A 2 -16.67 86.19 13.95
C ARG A 2 -17.76 85.27 14.54
N ARG A 3 -19.00 85.32 14.02
CA ARG A 3 -19.58 84.62 12.83
C ARG A 3 -19.80 83.11 13.00
N GLY A 4 -21.05 82.74 13.27
CA GLY A 4 -21.62 81.44 12.92
C GLY A 4 -21.96 81.33 11.42
N ARG A 5 -21.97 80.10 10.90
CA ARG A 5 -22.52 79.67 9.60
C ARG A 5 -23.36 78.43 9.94
N MET A 6 -24.69 78.41 9.82
CA MET A 6 -25.55 78.49 8.62
C MET A 6 -25.15 77.51 7.51
N ALA A 7 -26.07 76.57 7.28
CA ALA A 7 -26.15 75.66 6.15
C ALA A 7 -26.19 76.39 4.80
N PRO A 8 -26.04 75.65 3.69
CA PRO A 8 -27.13 75.69 2.72
C PRO A 8 -27.49 74.34 2.08
N CYS A 9 -28.74 74.32 1.63
CA CYS A 9 -29.41 73.33 0.82
C CYS A 9 -28.92 73.27 -0.64
N LEU A 10 -29.05 72.06 -1.20
CA LEU A 10 -29.51 71.67 -2.54
C LEU A 10 -28.82 72.24 -3.80
N SER A 11 -28.30 71.32 -4.63
CA SER A 11 -28.41 71.42 -6.09
C SER A 11 -28.55 70.00 -6.67
N LEU A 12 -29.69 69.79 -7.34
CA LEU A 12 -29.93 68.72 -8.31
C LEU A 12 -29.02 68.96 -9.52
N GLU A 13 -28.30 67.94 -9.98
CA GLU A 13 -27.92 67.83 -11.39
C GLU A 13 -28.25 66.42 -11.89
N GLU A 14 -28.83 66.44 -13.09
CA GLU A 14 -29.44 65.35 -13.83
C GLU A 14 -28.41 64.48 -14.56
N GLY A 15 -28.78 63.22 -14.80
CA GLY A 15 -28.55 62.50 -16.06
C GLY A 15 -27.12 62.20 -16.48
N LYS A 16 -26.62 61.00 -16.13
CA LYS A 16 -25.71 60.25 -17.02
C LYS A 16 -26.13 58.79 -17.12
N GLU A 17 -26.23 58.35 -18.36
CA GLU A 17 -26.70 57.06 -18.84
C GLU A 17 -25.94 55.87 -18.22
N ASN A 18 -26.71 54.85 -17.85
CA ASN A 18 -26.24 53.50 -17.57
C ASN A 18 -25.80 52.83 -18.88
N GLU A 19 -24.51 52.84 -19.17
CA GLU A 19 -23.89 51.92 -20.12
C GLU A 19 -23.31 50.73 -19.31
N PRO A 20 -23.72 49.47 -19.57
CA PRO A 20 -23.17 48.32 -18.86
C PRO A 20 -21.68 48.17 -19.18
N PRO A 21 -20.82 47.87 -18.18
CA PRO A 21 -19.40 47.73 -18.40
C PRO A 21 -19.17 46.58 -19.38
N ARG A 22 -18.66 46.92 -20.58
CA ARG A 22 -18.09 45.94 -21.50
C ARG A 22 -17.12 45.07 -20.71
N GLN A 23 -17.44 43.78 -20.58
CA GLN A 23 -16.50 42.76 -20.16
C GLN A 23 -15.26 42.88 -21.04
N LYS A 24 -14.23 43.53 -20.52
CA LYS A 24 -12.87 43.33 -21.00
C LYS A 24 -12.58 41.87 -20.74
N MET A 25 -12.63 41.06 -21.80
CA MET A 25 -12.04 39.72 -21.78
C MET A 25 -10.64 39.91 -21.22
N CYS A 26 -10.38 39.34 -20.04
CA CYS A 26 -9.06 39.32 -19.44
C CYS A 26 -8.14 38.69 -20.47
N GLU A 27 -7.26 39.50 -21.07
CA GLU A 27 -6.08 38.99 -21.77
C GLU A 27 -5.35 38.08 -20.78
N ASN A 28 -5.24 36.80 -21.15
CA ASN A 28 -4.56 35.80 -20.35
C ASN A 28 -3.15 36.30 -20.04
N ASP A 29 -2.88 36.44 -18.76
CA ASP A 29 -1.60 36.92 -18.25
C ASP A 29 -0.52 35.87 -18.63
N PRO A 30 0.48 36.19 -19.45
CA PRO A 30 1.49 35.24 -19.95
C PRO A 30 2.37 34.65 -18.82
N ALA A 31 2.24 35.16 -17.59
CA ALA A 31 2.84 34.58 -16.40
C ALA A 31 2.16 33.26 -15.96
N GLN A 32 0.86 33.08 -16.26
CA GLN A 32 0.11 31.89 -15.84
C GLN A 32 0.44 30.67 -16.72
N GLU A 33 0.70 30.87 -18.03
CA GLU A 33 1.10 29.78 -18.94
C GLU A 33 2.46 29.16 -18.56
N LYS A 34 3.44 29.96 -18.10
CA LYS A 34 4.75 29.45 -17.68
C LYS A 34 4.68 28.51 -16.46
N GLY A 35 3.72 28.72 -15.56
CA GLY A 35 3.51 27.85 -14.40
C GLY A 35 3.03 26.45 -14.79
N PHE A 36 2.17 26.36 -15.80
CA PHE A 36 1.65 25.08 -16.30
C PHE A 36 2.71 24.22 -17.00
N ASP A 37 3.63 24.82 -17.74
CA ASP A 37 4.71 24.08 -18.41
C ASP A 37 5.73 23.50 -17.41
N LEU A 38 6.03 24.24 -16.33
CA LEU A 38 6.87 23.76 -15.23
C LEU A 38 6.22 22.59 -14.49
N GLN A 39 4.91 22.65 -14.24
CA GLN A 39 4.19 21.57 -13.56
C GLN A 39 4.09 20.30 -14.43
N LYS A 40 3.84 20.45 -15.74
CA LYS A 40 3.85 19.32 -16.68
C LYS A 40 5.22 18.68 -16.76
N SER A 41 6.29 19.48 -16.84
CA SER A 41 7.67 18.99 -16.85
C SER A 41 8.02 18.21 -15.58
N ALA A 42 7.65 18.71 -14.39
CA ALA A 42 7.86 18.01 -13.13
C ALA A 42 7.10 16.68 -13.06
N SER A 43 5.83 16.65 -13.50
CA SER A 43 5.04 15.41 -13.52
C SER A 43 5.61 14.35 -14.47
N ALA A 44 6.07 14.75 -15.65
CA ALA A 44 6.70 13.86 -16.61
C ALA A 44 8.01 13.27 -16.05
N ALA A 45 8.85 14.09 -15.42
CA ALA A 45 10.08 13.63 -14.78
C ALA A 45 9.83 12.63 -13.63
N ILE A 46 8.76 12.83 -12.85
CA ILE A 46 8.38 11.88 -11.78
C ILE A 46 7.94 10.53 -12.38
N LEU A 47 7.11 10.55 -13.44
CA LEU A 47 6.67 9.33 -14.11
C LEU A 47 7.83 8.58 -14.77
N GLU A 48 8.75 9.28 -15.43
CA GLU A 48 9.95 8.69 -16.01
C GLU A 48 10.85 8.06 -14.94
N GLN A 49 11.02 8.74 -13.81
CA GLN A 49 11.78 8.20 -12.68
C GLN A 49 11.11 6.96 -12.07
N ALA A 50 9.78 6.95 -11.94
CA ALA A 50 9.04 5.80 -11.43
C ALA A 50 9.17 4.59 -12.36
N ASP A 51 9.04 4.80 -13.66
CA ASP A 51 9.20 3.75 -14.66
C ASP A 51 10.65 3.23 -14.71
N LYS A 52 11.65 4.11 -14.62
CA LYS A 52 13.06 3.70 -14.48
C LYS A 52 13.29 2.84 -13.25
N LEU A 53 12.73 3.21 -12.11
CA LEU A 53 12.82 2.42 -10.87
C LEU A 53 12.16 1.05 -11.01
N GLN A 54 10.99 0.98 -11.65
CA GLN A 54 10.31 -0.29 -11.90
C GLN A 54 11.14 -1.20 -12.81
N ARG A 55 11.70 -0.67 -13.91
CA ARG A 55 12.60 -1.44 -14.79
C ARG A 55 13.84 -1.93 -14.06
N PHE A 56 14.43 -1.09 -13.21
CA PHE A 56 15.56 -1.48 -12.35
C PHE A 56 15.19 -2.62 -11.40
N GLN A 57 14.04 -2.54 -10.73
CA GLN A 57 13.57 -3.59 -9.83
C GLN A 57 13.32 -4.93 -10.54
N THR A 58 12.67 -4.89 -11.71
CA THR A 58 12.48 -6.10 -12.53
C THR A 58 13.82 -6.69 -12.98
N TRP A 59 14.73 -5.84 -13.45
CA TRP A 59 16.07 -6.28 -13.85
C TRP A 59 16.84 -6.92 -12.69
N TRP A 60 16.68 -6.39 -11.49
CA TRP A 60 17.28 -6.96 -10.29
C TRP A 60 16.66 -8.30 -9.90
N SER A 61 15.33 -8.43 -9.91
CA SER A 61 14.63 -9.66 -9.54
C SER A 61 14.82 -10.80 -10.54
N GLU A 62 15.12 -10.49 -11.80
CA GLU A 62 15.55 -11.47 -12.81
C GLU A 62 16.98 -12.02 -12.56
N GLY A 63 17.65 -11.59 -11.50
CA GLY A 63 19.00 -12.03 -11.12
C GLY A 63 20.12 -11.31 -11.88
N GLN A 64 19.81 -10.45 -12.84
CA GLN A 64 20.81 -9.68 -13.60
C GLN A 64 21.55 -8.68 -12.71
N GLY A 65 20.86 -8.17 -11.68
CA GLY A 65 21.45 -7.30 -10.65
C GLY A 65 22.57 -7.95 -9.84
N ALA A 66 22.39 -9.20 -9.44
CA ALA A 66 23.41 -9.95 -8.70
C ALA A 66 24.68 -10.13 -9.54
N THR A 67 24.53 -10.53 -10.81
CA THR A 67 25.66 -10.65 -11.75
C THR A 67 26.38 -9.33 -11.97
N GLY A 68 25.63 -8.23 -12.11
CA GLY A 68 26.20 -6.89 -12.24
C GLY A 68 26.94 -6.44 -10.97
N ALA A 69 26.41 -6.79 -9.79
CA ALA A 69 27.02 -6.48 -8.50
C ALA A 69 28.33 -7.23 -8.26
N GLU A 70 28.43 -8.50 -8.70
CA GLU A 70 29.65 -9.31 -8.59
C GLU A 70 30.83 -8.68 -9.36
N ALA A 71 30.56 -8.06 -10.51
CA ALA A 71 31.57 -7.36 -11.31
C ALA A 71 31.98 -6.00 -10.71
N HIS A 72 31.17 -5.44 -9.80
CA HIS A 72 31.40 -4.10 -9.26
C HIS A 72 32.26 -4.14 -7.98
N PRO A 73 33.36 -3.36 -7.88
CA PRO A 73 34.37 -3.50 -6.83
C PRO A 73 33.87 -3.22 -5.41
N MET A 74 32.80 -2.43 -5.26
CA MET A 74 32.18 -2.14 -3.98
C MET A 74 30.97 -3.04 -3.68
N LEU A 75 30.19 -3.40 -4.70
CA LEU A 75 28.94 -4.16 -4.48
C LEU A 75 29.23 -5.64 -4.23
N SER A 76 30.32 -6.18 -4.80
CA SER A 76 30.79 -7.54 -4.56
C SER A 76 31.24 -7.81 -3.11
N LEU A 77 31.43 -6.76 -2.30
CA LEU A 77 31.72 -6.87 -0.86
C LEU A 77 30.45 -6.99 -0.02
N VAL A 78 29.27 -6.72 -0.59
CA VAL A 78 27.99 -6.82 0.09
C VAL A 78 27.38 -8.18 -0.23
N GLU A 79 26.88 -8.87 0.78
CA GLU A 79 26.16 -10.13 0.58
C GLU A 79 24.99 -9.94 -0.40
N ALA A 80 24.87 -10.83 -1.40
CA ALA A 80 23.87 -10.71 -2.46
C ALA A 80 22.43 -10.62 -1.92
N GLY A 81 22.12 -11.38 -0.86
CA GLY A 81 20.82 -11.31 -0.18
C GLY A 81 20.57 -9.94 0.46
N LEU A 82 21.56 -9.40 1.18
CA LEU A 82 21.46 -8.07 1.78
C LEU A 82 21.29 -6.97 0.72
N LEU A 83 22.01 -7.07 -0.40
CA LEU A 83 21.91 -6.09 -1.47
C LEU A 83 20.54 -6.16 -2.17
N SER A 84 19.99 -7.36 -2.35
CA SER A 84 18.63 -7.56 -2.83
C SER A 84 17.58 -6.94 -1.91
N ASP A 85 17.69 -7.15 -0.60
CA ASP A 85 16.80 -6.53 0.38
C ASP A 85 16.86 -4.99 0.29
N ILE A 86 18.07 -4.43 0.19
CA ILE A 86 18.30 -2.98 0.10
C ILE A 86 17.65 -2.40 -1.16
N VAL A 87 17.80 -3.07 -2.31
CA VAL A 87 17.18 -2.66 -3.58
C VAL A 87 15.65 -2.74 -3.50
N ALA A 88 15.12 -3.81 -2.91
CA ALA A 88 13.68 -4.01 -2.76
C ALA A 88 13.04 -2.96 -1.83
N ALA A 89 13.72 -2.55 -0.76
CA ALA A 89 13.18 -1.58 0.20
C ALA A 89 13.11 -0.14 -0.31
N GLY A 90 13.79 0.19 -1.42
CA GLY A 90 13.71 1.49 -2.08
C GLY A 90 14.23 2.66 -1.23
N ALA A 91 13.46 3.16 -0.25
CA ALA A 91 13.86 4.27 0.64
C ALA A 91 13.96 3.85 2.13
N SER A 92 13.59 2.62 2.46
CA SER A 92 13.43 2.12 3.83
C SER A 92 14.65 1.33 4.35
N TYR A 93 15.86 1.70 3.90
CA TYR A 93 17.11 0.95 4.18
C TYR A 93 17.40 0.73 5.68
N HIS A 94 16.93 1.65 6.54
CA HIS A 94 17.14 1.58 7.98
C HIS A 94 16.43 0.42 8.69
N ASN A 95 15.47 -0.24 8.01
CA ASN A 95 14.86 -1.46 8.53
C ASN A 95 15.69 -2.71 8.22
N ILE A 96 16.57 -2.63 7.21
CA ILE A 96 17.39 -3.74 6.74
C ILE A 96 18.83 -3.65 7.26
N LEU A 97 19.38 -2.43 7.29
CA LEU A 97 20.73 -2.13 7.78
C LEU A 97 20.70 -1.84 9.28
N SER A 98 20.62 -2.91 10.08
CA SER A 98 20.79 -2.84 11.54
C SER A 98 22.20 -2.39 11.92
N ALA A 99 22.40 -2.00 13.19
CA ALA A 99 23.73 -1.64 13.70
C ALA A 99 24.74 -2.79 13.48
N ASP A 100 24.35 -4.03 13.78
CA ASP A 100 25.21 -5.20 13.59
C ASP A 100 25.60 -5.43 12.13
N ARG A 101 24.66 -5.21 11.19
CA ARG A 101 24.91 -5.32 9.74
C ARG A 101 25.83 -4.20 9.24
N LEU A 102 25.70 -2.99 9.77
CA LEU A 102 26.61 -1.88 9.48
C LEU A 102 28.02 -2.16 9.99
N ASP A 103 28.15 -2.71 11.21
CA ASP A 103 29.44 -3.08 11.79
C ASP A 103 30.08 -4.27 11.05
N ALA A 104 29.29 -5.21 10.56
CA ALA A 104 29.77 -6.29 9.68
C ALA A 104 30.28 -5.72 8.34
N LEU A 105 29.53 -4.82 7.70
CA LEU A 105 29.95 -4.15 6.47
C LEU A 105 31.23 -3.32 6.66
N GLN A 106 31.36 -2.63 7.79
CA GLN A 106 32.57 -1.89 8.13
C GLN A 106 33.79 -2.81 8.23
N ARG A 107 33.67 -3.95 8.92
CA ARG A 107 34.75 -4.93 9.01
C ARG A 107 35.15 -5.49 7.64
N VAL A 108 34.19 -5.81 6.78
CA VAL A 108 34.48 -6.29 5.41
C VAL A 108 35.16 -5.19 4.59
N ALA A 109 34.68 -3.95 4.69
CA ALA A 109 35.29 -2.81 4.00
C ALA A 109 36.72 -2.51 4.48
N ASP A 110 37.02 -2.71 5.76
CA ASP A 110 38.37 -2.51 6.32
C ASP A 110 39.33 -3.66 5.97
N GLN A 111 38.82 -4.88 5.84
CA GLN A 111 39.61 -6.04 5.44
C GLN A 111 39.92 -6.07 3.94
N SER A 112 39.09 -5.43 3.12
CA SER A 112 39.31 -5.36 1.67
C SER A 112 40.53 -4.51 1.34
N SER A 113 41.54 -5.13 0.73
CA SER A 113 42.73 -4.45 0.21
C SER A 113 42.47 -3.67 -1.09
N ALA A 114 41.25 -3.75 -1.65
CA ALA A 114 40.88 -2.98 -2.82
C ALA A 114 40.96 -1.48 -2.49
N SER A 115 41.51 -0.69 -3.40
CA SER A 115 41.46 0.77 -3.34
C SER A 115 40.64 1.27 -4.53
N GLY A 116 39.63 2.09 -4.23
CA GLY A 116 38.71 2.59 -5.26
C GLY A 116 37.82 3.68 -4.71
N ALA A 117 37.46 4.64 -5.56
CA ALA A 117 36.64 5.78 -5.16
C ALA A 117 35.29 5.37 -4.56
N ALA A 118 34.68 4.29 -5.08
CA ALA A 118 33.43 3.72 -4.56
C ALA A 118 33.61 3.14 -3.15
N LEU A 119 34.70 2.42 -2.89
CA LEU A 119 34.98 1.86 -1.57
C LEU A 119 35.28 2.96 -0.54
N GLU A 120 35.99 4.02 -0.93
CA GLU A 120 36.19 5.20 -0.08
C GLU A 120 34.89 5.96 0.19
N ALA A 121 33.94 5.96 -0.76
CA ALA A 121 32.60 6.48 -0.51
C ALA A 121 31.84 5.62 0.51
N LEU A 122 31.98 4.29 0.46
CA LEU A 122 31.37 3.38 1.43
C LEU A 122 31.94 3.58 2.83
N ARG A 123 33.28 3.63 2.98
CA ARG A 123 33.95 3.91 4.26
C ARG A 123 33.50 5.23 4.86
N ARG A 124 33.43 6.30 4.05
CA ARG A 124 32.90 7.59 4.51
C ARG A 124 31.43 7.54 4.93
N SER A 125 30.61 6.78 4.20
CA SER A 125 29.18 6.62 4.51
C SER A 125 28.97 5.86 5.83
N LEU A 126 29.76 4.83 6.09
CA LEU A 126 29.76 4.09 7.36
C LEU A 126 30.26 4.96 8.53
N GLN A 127 31.22 5.85 8.29
CA GLN A 127 31.75 6.80 9.28
C GLN A 127 30.91 8.08 9.45
N THR A 128 29.73 8.16 8.82
CA THR A 128 28.86 9.35 8.92
C THR A 128 28.46 9.59 10.37
N LYS A 129 28.59 10.85 10.83
CA LYS A 129 28.14 11.25 12.17
C LYS A 129 26.61 11.24 12.26
N GLY A 130 26.08 10.75 13.37
CA GLY A 130 24.66 10.49 13.58
C GLY A 130 24.45 8.98 13.65
N GLY A 131 23.79 8.50 14.71
CA GLY A 131 23.76 7.07 15.06
C GLY A 131 23.26 6.12 13.96
N ALA A 132 23.17 4.83 14.25
CA ALA A 132 22.96 3.74 13.27
C ALA A 132 21.91 4.04 12.18
N LYS A 133 20.79 4.69 12.52
CA LYS A 133 19.75 5.06 11.53
C LYS A 133 20.23 6.04 10.45
N SER A 134 21.10 6.98 10.80
CA SER A 134 21.69 7.94 9.85
C SER A 134 22.72 7.25 8.95
N GLN A 135 23.58 6.41 9.55
CA GLN A 135 24.54 5.58 8.82
C GLN A 135 23.84 4.63 7.84
N ALA A 136 22.79 3.93 8.27
CA ALA A 136 21.97 3.05 7.44
C ALA A 136 21.41 3.78 6.20
N ARG A 137 20.97 5.03 6.37
CA ARG A 137 20.49 5.84 5.24
C ARG A 137 21.62 6.25 4.30
N ALA A 138 22.77 6.66 4.83
CA ALA A 138 23.92 7.03 4.03
C ALA A 138 24.43 5.84 3.20
N VAL A 139 24.62 4.69 3.85
CA VAL A 139 25.07 3.44 3.23
C VAL A 139 24.03 2.92 2.24
N GLY A 140 22.75 2.82 2.64
CA GLY A 140 21.67 2.36 1.77
C GLY A 140 21.54 3.20 0.49
N ASN A 141 21.58 4.54 0.62
CA ASN A 141 21.55 5.44 -0.54
C ASN A 141 22.76 5.24 -1.47
N LEU A 142 23.96 5.04 -0.92
CA LEU A 142 25.15 4.79 -1.72
C LEU A 142 25.04 3.47 -2.48
N LEU A 143 24.69 2.39 -1.79
CA LEU A 143 24.55 1.06 -2.39
C LEU A 143 23.49 1.05 -3.49
N PHE A 144 22.34 1.70 -3.25
CA PHE A 144 21.29 1.85 -4.24
C PHE A 144 21.76 2.65 -5.46
N LYS A 145 22.46 3.77 -5.24
CA LYS A 145 23.00 4.61 -6.32
C LYS A 145 24.00 3.85 -7.19
N GLU A 146 24.94 3.13 -6.59
CA GLU A 146 25.93 2.35 -7.34
C GLU A 146 25.25 1.18 -8.07
N SER A 147 24.25 0.55 -7.47
CA SER A 147 23.44 -0.49 -8.13
C SER A 147 22.70 0.06 -9.36
N MET A 148 22.15 1.27 -9.27
CA MET A 148 21.52 1.96 -10.41
C MET A 148 22.53 2.34 -11.49
N ALA A 149 23.77 2.69 -11.13
CA ALA A 149 24.83 2.97 -12.10
C ALA A 149 25.24 1.72 -12.89
N VAL A 150 25.29 0.56 -12.22
CA VAL A 150 25.50 -0.74 -12.88
C VAL A 150 24.35 -1.04 -13.86
N PHE A 151 23.10 -0.80 -13.45
CA PHE A 151 21.93 -0.95 -14.32
C PHE A 151 21.98 -0.04 -15.57
N ASP A 152 22.33 1.24 -15.39
CA ASP A 152 22.44 2.19 -16.50
C ASP A 152 23.54 1.79 -17.50
N THR A 153 24.63 1.21 -17.00
CA THR A 153 25.73 0.68 -17.82
C THR A 153 25.27 -0.55 -18.61
N ALA A 154 24.59 -1.49 -17.94
CA ALA A 154 24.07 -2.71 -18.57
C ALA A 154 22.99 -2.42 -19.63
N GLY A 155 22.16 -1.40 -19.42
CA GLY A 155 21.15 -0.97 -20.39
C GLY A 155 21.74 -0.34 -21.66
N SER A 156 22.90 0.32 -21.53
CA SER A 156 23.57 0.97 -22.67
C SER A 156 24.18 -0.02 -23.65
N GLU A 157 24.65 -1.19 -23.18
CA GLU A 157 25.26 -2.22 -24.03
C GLU A 157 24.24 -3.02 -24.85
N ARG A 158 22.97 -3.04 -24.43
CA ARG A 158 21.89 -3.78 -25.11
C ARG A 158 21.16 -2.98 -26.19
N SER A 159 21.54 -1.74 -26.47
CA SER A 159 20.93 -0.97 -27.56
C SER A 159 21.60 -1.35 -28.90
N PRO A 160 20.93 -2.10 -29.79
CA PRO A 160 21.52 -2.52 -31.06
C PRO A 160 21.69 -1.29 -31.96
N SER A 161 22.91 -0.78 -32.06
CA SER A 161 23.24 0.22 -33.08
C SER A 161 23.03 -0.39 -34.48
N PRO A 162 22.22 0.22 -35.35
CA PRO A 162 22.09 -0.23 -36.72
C PRO A 162 23.27 0.32 -37.55
N LYS A 163 23.90 -0.57 -38.32
CA LYS A 163 24.98 -0.33 -39.32
C LYS A 163 26.42 -0.28 -38.78
N GLN A 164 27.01 -1.46 -38.60
CA GLN A 164 28.37 -1.70 -39.09
C GLN A 164 28.43 -3.11 -39.69
N ALA A 165 28.82 -3.17 -40.97
CA ALA A 165 28.97 -4.42 -41.72
C ALA A 165 30.15 -5.23 -41.17
N PRO A 166 30.04 -6.57 -41.06
CA PRO A 166 31.09 -7.39 -40.49
C PRO A 166 32.17 -7.70 -41.52
N THR A 167 33.42 -7.35 -41.20
CA THR A 167 34.63 -7.95 -41.78
C THR A 167 34.91 -9.26 -41.03
N PRO A 168 35.27 -10.37 -41.71
CA PRO A 168 35.47 -11.65 -41.04
C PRO A 168 36.88 -11.71 -40.45
N VAL A 169 36.98 -11.74 -39.11
CA VAL A 169 38.19 -12.20 -38.42
C VAL A 169 37.76 -13.20 -37.35
N ALA A 170 38.47 -14.34 -37.36
CA ALA A 170 38.26 -15.54 -36.59
C ALA A 170 37.93 -15.28 -35.11
N ALA A 171 36.81 -15.85 -34.66
CA ALA A 171 36.46 -15.95 -33.24
C ALA A 171 36.89 -17.32 -32.69
N PRO A 172 37.44 -17.37 -31.48
CA PRO A 172 37.76 -18.61 -30.78
C PRO A 172 36.50 -19.27 -30.24
N THR A 173 36.58 -20.59 -30.17
CA THR A 173 35.63 -21.54 -29.58
C THR A 173 35.18 -21.10 -28.18
N ALA A 174 33.89 -20.76 -28.03
CA ALA A 174 33.23 -20.64 -26.73
C ALA A 174 32.19 -21.76 -26.61
N ALA A 175 32.47 -22.70 -25.71
CA ALA A 175 31.60 -23.81 -25.36
C ALA A 175 30.32 -23.29 -24.69
N SER A 176 29.17 -23.74 -25.18
CA SER A 176 27.87 -23.58 -24.56
C SER A 176 27.80 -24.43 -23.28
N VAL A 177 27.75 -23.75 -22.14
CA VAL A 177 27.47 -24.37 -20.83
C VAL A 177 25.99 -24.78 -20.79
N PRO A 178 25.65 -26.02 -20.38
CA PRO A 178 24.27 -26.46 -20.27
C PRO A 178 23.56 -25.76 -19.11
N ALA A 179 22.25 -25.56 -19.26
CA ALA A 179 21.38 -24.99 -18.24
C ALA A 179 21.58 -25.70 -16.88
N THR A 180 22.08 -24.94 -15.90
CA THR A 180 22.32 -25.38 -14.54
C THR A 180 20.99 -25.79 -13.90
N PRO A 181 20.89 -26.98 -13.25
CA PRO A 181 19.72 -27.32 -12.45
C PRO A 181 19.57 -26.29 -11.32
N SER A 182 18.32 -25.92 -11.04
CA SER A 182 17.90 -25.13 -9.87
C SER A 182 18.83 -25.43 -8.68
N SER A 183 19.61 -24.44 -8.26
CA SER A 183 20.54 -24.60 -7.16
C SER A 183 19.74 -25.07 -5.94
N ALA A 184 20.12 -26.22 -5.39
CA ALA A 184 19.52 -26.72 -4.17
C ALA A 184 19.60 -25.61 -3.12
N ALA A 185 18.45 -25.15 -2.64
CA ALA A 185 18.40 -24.09 -1.65
C ALA A 185 19.22 -24.53 -0.41
N VAL A 186 20.20 -23.72 -0.03
CA VAL A 186 21.06 -24.00 1.12
C VAL A 186 20.22 -23.79 2.38
N LEU A 187 20.05 -24.85 3.17
CA LEU A 187 19.34 -24.80 4.46
C LEU A 187 20.25 -24.22 5.54
N ASP A 188 19.70 -23.34 6.38
CA ASP A 188 20.41 -22.79 7.55
C ASP A 188 20.62 -23.85 8.63
N GLU A 189 19.64 -24.74 8.80
CA GLU A 189 19.67 -25.84 9.75
C GLU A 189 19.09 -27.09 9.08
N ILE A 190 19.78 -28.22 9.18
CA ILE A 190 19.32 -29.51 8.66
C ILE A 190 18.84 -30.35 9.85
N PHE A 191 17.65 -30.92 9.73
CA PHE A 191 17.06 -31.80 10.74
C PHE A 191 17.22 -33.26 10.34
N ASP A 192 18.15 -33.94 11.00
CA ASP A 192 18.31 -35.39 10.91
C ASP A 192 18.33 -36.00 12.33
N PRO A 193 17.23 -36.64 12.79
CA PRO A 193 16.01 -36.97 12.05
C PRO A 193 15.08 -35.77 11.81
N PRO A 194 14.11 -35.86 10.86
CA PRO A 194 13.11 -34.84 10.64
C PRO A 194 12.36 -34.47 11.92
N ARG A 195 12.17 -33.18 12.17
CA ARG A 195 11.48 -32.67 13.36
C ARG A 195 9.99 -32.48 13.07
N ARG A 196 9.14 -32.87 14.01
CA ARG A 196 7.68 -32.69 13.92
C ARG A 196 7.31 -31.29 14.39
N TYR A 197 6.55 -30.58 13.57
CA TYR A 197 5.98 -29.28 13.86
C TYR A 197 4.46 -29.37 13.80
N VAL A 198 3.79 -28.63 14.67
CA VAL A 198 2.33 -28.52 14.75
C VAL A 198 1.94 -27.05 14.77
N CYS A 199 0.69 -26.74 14.39
CA CYS A 199 0.17 -25.38 14.50
C CYS A 199 0.28 -24.86 15.94
N SER A 200 0.76 -23.63 16.10
CA SER A 200 0.76 -22.95 17.40
C SER A 200 -0.66 -22.80 17.95
N GLU A 201 -0.82 -22.78 19.27
CA GLU A 201 -2.11 -22.46 19.91
C GLU A 201 -2.56 -21.01 19.61
N SER A 202 -1.62 -20.13 19.27
CA SER A 202 -1.91 -18.77 18.82
C SER A 202 -2.37 -18.68 17.36
N PHE A 203 -2.27 -19.77 16.59
CA PHE A 203 -2.71 -19.79 15.20
C PHE A 203 -4.23 -20.03 15.12
N PRO A 204 -5.02 -19.16 14.46
CA PRO A 204 -6.47 -19.30 14.41
C PRO A 204 -6.93 -20.61 13.76
N ALA A 205 -7.94 -21.27 14.33
CA ALA A 205 -8.43 -22.57 13.84
C ALA A 205 -9.01 -22.52 12.41
N GLU A 206 -9.54 -21.36 12.00
CA GLU A 206 -10.12 -21.12 10.67
C GLU A 206 -9.05 -20.76 9.61
N ALA A 207 -7.81 -20.46 10.04
CA ALA A 207 -6.76 -20.00 9.16
C ALA A 207 -6.04 -21.17 8.46
N THR A 208 -5.45 -20.87 7.30
CA THR A 208 -4.60 -21.82 6.56
C THR A 208 -3.21 -21.24 6.34
N ILE A 209 -2.20 -22.10 6.29
CA ILE A 209 -0.80 -21.72 6.09
C ILE A 209 -0.40 -22.05 4.65
N ALA A 210 0.05 -21.04 3.90
CA ALA A 210 0.51 -21.19 2.52
C ALA A 210 1.79 -22.06 2.43
N VAL A 211 1.76 -23.08 1.58
CA VAL A 211 2.89 -23.94 1.23
C VAL A 211 3.42 -23.54 -0.13
N ARG A 212 4.73 -23.31 -0.23
CA ARG A 212 5.34 -22.70 -1.40
C ARG A 212 6.49 -23.50 -1.99
N ALA A 213 6.79 -23.24 -3.25
CA ALA A 213 7.89 -23.88 -3.98
C ALA A 213 9.28 -23.40 -3.55
N ALA A 214 9.39 -22.20 -2.99
CA ALA A 214 10.64 -21.62 -2.50
C ALA A 214 10.41 -20.91 -1.15
N PRO A 215 11.45 -20.63 -0.34
CA PRO A 215 11.34 -19.99 0.97
C PRO A 215 11.14 -18.46 0.85
N GLN A 216 10.19 -18.03 0.02
CA GLN A 216 9.90 -16.63 -0.29
C GLN A 216 8.39 -16.43 -0.46
N GLN A 217 7.87 -15.26 -0.07
CA GLN A 217 6.44 -14.98 -0.02
C GLN A 217 5.79 -14.87 -1.41
N ASP A 218 6.57 -14.52 -2.43
CA ASP A 218 6.16 -14.36 -3.82
C ASP A 218 6.31 -15.64 -4.66
N SER A 219 6.91 -16.69 -4.09
CA SER A 219 7.09 -17.96 -4.79
C SER A 219 5.78 -18.73 -5.00
N GLU A 220 5.77 -19.60 -6.02
CA GLU A 220 4.63 -20.43 -6.44
C GLU A 220 3.93 -21.08 -5.22
N LEU A 221 2.64 -20.79 -5.07
CA LEU A 221 1.77 -21.41 -4.07
C LEU A 221 1.45 -22.84 -4.53
N LEU A 222 1.91 -23.83 -3.77
CA LEU A 222 1.68 -25.24 -4.07
C LEU A 222 0.35 -25.72 -3.47
N THR A 223 0.11 -25.40 -2.20
CA THR A 223 -1.10 -25.78 -1.46
C THR A 223 -1.24 -24.92 -0.19
N SER A 224 -2.25 -25.19 0.63
CA SER A 224 -2.44 -24.59 1.95
C SER A 224 -2.69 -25.67 3.00
N LEU A 225 -2.06 -25.53 4.18
CA LEU A 225 -2.26 -26.44 5.32
C LEU A 225 -3.34 -25.87 6.24
N ALA A 226 -4.33 -26.68 6.61
CA ALA A 226 -5.33 -26.30 7.60
C ALA A 226 -4.77 -26.36 9.03
N PHE A 227 -5.43 -25.66 9.97
CA PHE A 227 -5.12 -25.79 11.39
C PHE A 227 -5.11 -27.26 11.85
N GLY A 228 -4.14 -27.63 12.69
CA GLY A 228 -3.95 -28.99 13.17
C GLY A 228 -3.18 -29.90 12.22
N THR A 229 -2.79 -29.43 11.04
CA THR A 229 -1.88 -30.18 10.15
C THR A 229 -0.50 -30.28 10.78
N GLU A 230 0.10 -31.47 10.69
CA GLU A 230 1.44 -31.74 11.21
C GLU A 230 2.46 -31.75 10.07
N VAL A 231 3.60 -31.11 10.30
CA VAL A 231 4.68 -31.00 9.31
C VAL A 231 5.91 -31.72 9.83
N LEU A 232 6.42 -32.67 9.04
CA LEU A 232 7.73 -33.30 9.28
C LEU A 232 8.81 -32.51 8.54
N ALA A 233 9.40 -31.53 9.23
CA ALA A 233 10.41 -30.65 8.66
C ALA A 233 11.75 -31.36 8.53
N LEU A 234 12.36 -31.26 7.36
CA LEU A 234 13.71 -31.74 7.03
C LEU A 234 14.81 -30.72 7.37
N GLY A 235 14.43 -29.45 7.50
CA GLY A 235 15.36 -28.37 7.83
C GLY A 235 14.65 -27.03 7.84
N ARG A 236 15.44 -25.99 8.09
CA ARG A 236 15.00 -24.60 8.16
C ARG A 236 15.83 -23.74 7.23
N GLN A 237 15.18 -22.79 6.59
CA GLN A 237 15.82 -21.74 5.82
C GLN A 237 15.08 -20.43 6.10
N SER A 238 15.75 -19.49 6.75
CA SER A 238 15.18 -18.25 7.26
C SER A 238 13.94 -18.55 8.13
N ASN A 239 12.79 -17.98 7.76
CA ASN A 239 11.49 -18.15 8.42
C ASN A 239 10.65 -19.31 7.85
N TYR A 240 11.24 -20.17 7.02
CA TYR A 240 10.55 -21.29 6.38
C TYR A 240 11.10 -22.64 6.82
N LEU A 241 10.21 -23.60 7.01
CA LEU A 241 10.53 -25.01 7.19
C LEU A 241 10.44 -25.72 5.85
N GLN A 242 11.48 -26.47 5.50
CA GLN A 242 11.47 -27.33 4.33
C GLN A 242 10.90 -28.70 4.71
N PHE A 243 9.97 -29.22 3.93
CA PHE A 243 9.40 -30.56 4.11
C PHE A 243 9.11 -31.24 2.77
N ARG A 244 8.81 -32.55 2.80
CA ARG A 244 8.36 -33.27 1.61
C ARG A 244 6.85 -33.17 1.50
N LEU A 245 6.39 -32.60 0.39
CA LEU A 245 4.99 -32.57 0.02
C LEU A 245 4.70 -33.75 -0.91
N GLU A 246 3.80 -34.64 -0.51
CA GLU A 246 3.29 -35.71 -1.36
C GLU A 246 2.25 -35.13 -2.31
N ASP A 247 2.46 -35.29 -3.61
CA ASP A 247 1.50 -34.85 -4.62
C ASP A 247 1.51 -35.86 -5.77
N ALA A 248 0.33 -36.46 -5.98
CA ALA A 248 0.10 -37.51 -6.96
C ALA A 248 0.30 -37.06 -8.42
N SER A 249 0.36 -35.74 -8.66
CA SER A 249 0.58 -35.17 -9.99
C SER A 249 2.04 -35.19 -10.45
N PHE A 250 3.01 -35.39 -9.56
CA PHE A 250 4.44 -35.40 -9.90
C PHE A 250 4.97 -36.83 -10.13
N GLN A 251 5.76 -37.02 -11.20
CA GLN A 251 6.37 -38.31 -11.54
C GLN A 251 7.27 -38.90 -10.43
N ALA A 252 7.83 -38.05 -9.57
CA ALA A 252 8.71 -38.45 -8.47
C ALA A 252 7.95 -38.82 -7.17
N GLY A 253 6.62 -38.67 -7.13
CA GLY A 253 5.78 -38.97 -5.97
C GLY A 253 5.85 -37.95 -4.81
N PHE A 254 6.86 -37.08 -4.78
CA PHE A 254 6.97 -35.99 -3.83
C PHE A 254 7.74 -34.80 -4.42
N ARG A 255 7.53 -33.60 -3.86
CA ARG A 255 8.29 -32.38 -4.15
C ARG A 255 8.74 -31.73 -2.82
N LEU A 256 9.88 -31.06 -2.82
CA LEU A 256 10.28 -30.22 -1.69
C LEU A 256 9.42 -28.96 -1.65
N ALA A 257 8.91 -28.64 -0.48
CA ALA A 257 8.06 -27.49 -0.25
C ALA A 257 8.48 -26.74 1.02
N PHE A 258 8.09 -25.48 1.09
CA PHE A 258 8.44 -24.56 2.15
C PHE A 258 7.18 -24.00 2.81
N VAL A 259 7.14 -24.01 4.14
CA VAL A 259 6.03 -23.46 4.93
C VAL A 259 6.58 -22.45 5.95
N PRO A 260 6.01 -21.24 6.07
CA PRO A 260 6.46 -20.29 7.08
C PRO A 260 6.17 -20.84 8.47
N PHE A 261 7.14 -20.78 9.39
CA PHE A 261 6.90 -21.17 10.78
C PHE A 261 6.65 -19.96 11.69
N ALA A 262 6.99 -18.74 11.24
CA ALA A 262 6.70 -17.49 11.91
C ALA A 262 6.40 -16.37 10.89
N LEU A 263 5.49 -15.46 11.24
CA LEU A 263 5.18 -14.24 10.50
C LEU A 263 5.26 -13.03 11.44
N GLY A 264 6.39 -12.31 11.37
CA GLY A 264 6.68 -11.27 12.36
C GLY A 264 6.85 -11.90 13.75
N ASP A 265 6.06 -11.44 14.72
CA ASP A 265 6.06 -11.97 16.09
C ASP A 265 5.08 -13.14 16.29
N LEU A 266 4.29 -13.50 15.25
CA LEU A 266 3.33 -14.60 15.32
C LEU A 266 4.00 -15.93 14.96
N GLU A 267 4.12 -16.83 15.92
CA GLU A 267 4.51 -18.22 15.67
C GLU A 267 3.34 -19.00 15.05
N LEU A 268 3.56 -19.55 13.85
CA LEU A 268 2.58 -20.36 13.13
C LEU A 268 2.76 -21.85 13.44
N LEU A 269 4.00 -22.31 13.48
CA LEU A 269 4.35 -23.71 13.68
C LEU A 269 5.37 -23.85 14.82
N VAL A 270 5.02 -24.64 15.84
CA VAL A 270 5.87 -24.91 17.00
C VAL A 270 6.39 -26.35 16.97
N PRO A 271 7.61 -26.61 17.45
CA PRO A 271 8.14 -27.96 17.56
C PRO A 271 7.27 -28.80 18.50
N SER A 272 6.72 -29.90 18.00
CA SER A 272 6.08 -30.90 18.84
C SER A 272 7.20 -31.75 19.43
N GLY A 273 7.39 -31.67 20.75
CA GLY A 273 8.39 -32.47 21.46
C GLY A 273 8.24 -33.96 21.13
N PRO A 274 9.31 -34.77 21.26
CA PRO A 274 9.24 -36.21 20.99
C PRO A 274 8.08 -36.77 21.82
N ALA A 275 7.07 -37.31 21.14
CA ALA A 275 5.88 -37.83 21.79
C ALA A 275 6.35 -38.78 22.89
N LYS A 276 6.21 -38.37 24.16
CA LYS A 276 6.36 -39.29 25.29
C LYS A 276 5.41 -40.42 24.97
N SER A 277 5.94 -41.57 24.57
CA SER A 277 5.16 -42.72 24.13
C SER A 277 4.22 -43.07 25.26
N ARG A 278 2.97 -42.62 25.17
CA ARG A 278 1.92 -42.98 26.11
C ARG A 278 1.65 -44.45 25.83
N SER A 279 2.15 -45.30 26.71
CA SER A 279 1.81 -46.71 26.72
C SER A 279 0.28 -46.85 26.73
N PRO A 280 -0.30 -47.79 25.97
CA PRO A 280 -1.74 -47.99 25.94
C PRO A 280 -2.17 -48.69 27.24
N GLY A 281 -2.42 -47.89 28.28
CA GLY A 281 -2.85 -48.33 29.60
C GLY A 281 -4.31 -48.00 29.86
N ARG A 282 -5.17 -49.02 29.67
CA ARG A 282 -6.34 -49.44 30.47
C ARG A 282 -6.99 -48.38 31.40
N PRO A 283 -8.34 -48.22 31.37
CA PRO A 283 -9.04 -47.28 32.23
C PRO A 283 -9.12 -47.84 33.66
N VAL A 284 -8.64 -47.08 34.64
CA VAL A 284 -9.02 -47.27 36.05
C VAL A 284 -9.33 -45.91 36.65
N ALA A 285 -10.39 -45.94 37.44
CA ALA A 285 -11.08 -44.85 38.10
C ALA A 285 -10.20 -44.04 39.08
N VAL A 286 -10.56 -42.77 39.18
CA VAL A 286 -10.65 -41.89 40.36
C VAL A 286 -10.04 -42.45 41.65
N ASP A 287 -9.04 -41.74 42.22
CA ASP A 287 -9.15 -41.23 43.60
C ASP A 287 -8.09 -40.18 43.97
N ASN A 288 -8.41 -39.48 45.06
CA ASN A 288 -7.95 -38.18 45.53
C ASN A 288 -6.54 -38.08 46.17
N LEU A 289 -6.16 -36.81 46.40
CA LEU A 289 -5.44 -36.25 47.56
C LEU A 289 -3.89 -36.30 47.58
N CYS A 290 -3.24 -35.12 47.55
CA CYS A 290 -2.54 -34.56 48.73
C CYS A 290 -2.00 -33.13 48.48
N ASP A 291 -2.61 -32.17 49.18
CA ASP A 291 -2.00 -31.10 50.00
C ASP A 291 -0.53 -30.68 49.76
N THR A 292 -0.29 -29.39 49.46
CA THR A 292 0.73 -28.58 50.17
C THR A 292 0.61 -27.07 49.93
N LYS A 293 0.16 -26.38 50.99
CA LYS A 293 0.62 -25.07 51.51
C LYS A 293 0.65 -23.84 50.59
N GLN A 294 -0.42 -23.05 50.73
CA GLN A 294 -0.47 -21.60 50.52
C GLN A 294 0.50 -20.86 51.46
N LYS A 295 1.20 -19.86 50.93
CA LYS A 295 1.72 -18.72 51.69
C LYS A 295 0.98 -17.47 51.21
N GLU A 296 0.12 -17.00 52.09
CA GLU A 296 -0.76 -15.84 52.00
C GLU A 296 0.07 -14.54 51.93
N ILE A 297 -0.13 -13.75 50.87
CA ILE A 297 0.22 -12.32 50.83
C ILE A 297 -1.07 -11.59 50.44
N LEU A 298 -1.66 -10.93 51.45
CA LEU A 298 -2.73 -9.94 51.30
C LEU A 298 -2.24 -8.77 50.45
N VAL A 299 -2.84 -8.57 49.27
CA VAL A 299 -2.80 -7.30 48.54
C VAL A 299 -4.25 -6.87 48.30
N ALA A 300 -4.54 -5.65 48.76
CA ALA A 300 -5.85 -5.02 48.76
C ALA A 300 -6.41 -4.82 47.34
N ASP A 301 -7.71 -5.05 47.21
CA ASP A 301 -8.53 -4.77 46.04
C ASP A 301 -8.36 -3.33 45.56
N SER A 302 -7.71 -3.18 44.41
CA SER A 302 -7.91 -2.05 43.50
C SER A 302 -8.62 -2.60 42.25
N PRO A 303 -9.63 -1.93 41.69
CA PRO A 303 -10.36 -2.43 40.54
C PRO A 303 -9.39 -2.62 39.37
N HIS A 304 -9.11 -3.88 39.05
CA HIS A 304 -8.28 -4.27 37.93
C HIS A 304 -8.93 -3.79 36.62
N LYS A 305 -8.37 -2.72 36.05
CA LYS A 305 -8.53 -2.41 34.64
C LYS A 305 -7.93 -3.61 33.87
N PRO A 306 -8.70 -4.30 33.01
CA PRO A 306 -8.18 -5.45 32.28
C PRO A 306 -6.96 -5.02 31.46
N ALA A 307 -5.89 -5.82 31.50
CA ALA A 307 -4.70 -5.57 30.70
C ALA A 307 -5.09 -5.64 29.22
N THR A 308 -5.27 -4.49 28.58
CA THR A 308 -5.45 -4.39 27.13
C THR A 308 -4.17 -4.93 26.49
N THR A 309 -4.31 -5.93 25.63
CA THR A 309 -3.20 -6.44 24.82
C THR A 309 -2.64 -5.30 23.97
N THR A 310 -1.36 -5.36 23.60
CA THR A 310 -0.71 -4.37 22.74
C THR A 310 -1.49 -4.15 21.44
N GLU A 311 -2.06 -5.22 20.86
CA GLU A 311 -2.93 -5.17 19.70
C GLU A 311 -4.24 -4.41 19.97
N GLY A 312 -4.88 -4.65 21.12
CA GLY A 312 -6.07 -3.92 21.53
C GLY A 312 -5.80 -2.42 21.69
N ALA A 313 -4.65 -2.04 22.25
CA ALA A 313 -4.25 -0.64 22.39
C ALA A 313 -3.98 0.02 21.02
N ILE A 314 -3.38 -0.70 20.07
CA ILE A 314 -3.18 -0.21 18.70
C ILE A 314 -4.52 -0.02 17.98
N ALA A 315 -5.43 -0.99 18.09
CA ALA A 315 -6.75 -0.91 17.47
C ALA A 315 -7.59 0.25 18.05
N GLU A 316 -7.56 0.44 19.37
CA GLU A 316 -8.23 1.56 20.04
C GLU A 316 -7.66 2.92 19.60
N GLN A 317 -6.33 3.03 19.47
CA GLN A 317 -5.68 4.23 18.97
C GLN A 317 -6.05 4.51 17.49
N GLN A 318 -6.13 3.48 16.65
CA GLN A 318 -6.54 3.63 15.25
C GLN A 318 -8.01 4.06 15.14
N ASP A 319 -8.90 3.49 15.96
CA ASP A 319 -10.31 3.88 16.01
C ASP A 319 -10.47 5.34 16.50
N HIS A 320 -9.71 5.74 17.53
CA HIS A 320 -9.71 7.12 18.03
C HIS A 320 -9.28 8.11 16.95
N LEU A 321 -8.20 7.80 16.22
CA LEU A 321 -7.76 8.60 15.06
C LEU A 321 -8.80 8.66 13.94
N ALA A 322 -9.46 7.54 13.63
CA ALA A 322 -10.50 7.50 12.60
C ALA A 322 -11.73 8.34 13.00
N ARG A 323 -12.13 8.32 14.27
CA ARG A 323 -13.20 9.19 14.81
C ARG A 323 -12.82 10.66 14.75
N PHE A 324 -11.57 11.00 15.12
CA PHE A 324 -11.05 12.36 15.00
C PHE A 324 -11.07 12.87 13.55
N GLN A 325 -10.58 12.06 12.60
CA GLN A 325 -10.55 12.43 11.18
C GLN A 325 -11.96 12.62 10.62
N ARG A 326 -12.90 11.74 10.98
CA ARG A 326 -14.31 11.88 10.60
C ARG A 326 -14.90 13.16 11.15
N TRP A 327 -14.72 13.42 12.45
CA TRP A 327 -15.18 14.63 13.12
C TRP A 327 -14.63 15.91 12.46
N TRP A 328 -13.36 15.89 12.06
CA TRP A 328 -12.75 16.98 11.33
C TRP A 328 -13.37 17.18 9.94
N SER A 329 -13.56 16.09 9.19
CA SER A 329 -14.14 16.10 7.84
C SER A 329 -15.61 16.55 7.80
N GLU A 330 -16.35 16.35 8.89
CA GLU A 330 -17.72 16.84 9.07
C GLU A 330 -17.78 18.36 9.34
N GLY A 331 -16.64 19.05 9.31
CA GLY A 331 -16.54 20.50 9.55
C GLY A 331 -16.53 20.90 11.03
N GLN A 332 -16.80 19.96 11.94
CA GLN A 332 -16.83 20.24 13.39
C GLN A 332 -15.43 20.62 13.91
N GLY A 333 -14.38 20.07 13.29
CA GLY A 333 -12.99 20.43 13.59
C GLY A 333 -12.63 21.88 13.31
N ALA A 334 -13.12 22.43 12.19
CA ALA A 334 -12.89 23.83 11.84
C ALA A 334 -13.56 24.76 12.86
N THR A 335 -14.81 24.47 13.25
CA THR A 335 -15.52 25.24 14.27
C THR A 335 -14.82 25.16 15.64
N GLY A 336 -14.34 23.99 16.03
CA GLY A 336 -13.54 23.83 17.26
C GLY A 336 -12.22 24.60 17.20
N ALA A 337 -11.56 24.62 16.04
CA ALA A 337 -10.32 25.34 15.83
C ALA A 337 -10.50 26.87 15.90
N GLU A 338 -11.61 27.40 15.40
CA GLU A 338 -11.95 28.84 15.48
C GLU A 338 -12.07 29.32 16.93
N ALA A 339 -12.60 28.48 17.83
CA ALA A 339 -12.70 28.79 19.26
C ALA A 339 -11.35 28.66 20.00
N HIS A 340 -10.36 27.97 19.41
CA HIS A 340 -9.09 27.69 20.07
C HIS A 340 -8.06 28.82 19.83
N PRO A 341 -7.40 29.38 20.87
CA PRO A 341 -6.59 30.60 20.77
C PRO A 341 -5.35 30.47 19.88
N MET A 342 -4.85 29.25 19.67
CA MET A 342 -3.72 28.99 18.77
C MET A 342 -4.16 28.52 17.39
N LEU A 343 -5.22 27.71 17.30
CA LEU A 343 -5.61 27.10 16.02
C LEU A 343 -6.36 28.11 15.13
N SER A 344 -7.05 29.08 15.73
CA SER A 344 -7.72 30.17 15.01
C SER A 344 -6.77 31.10 14.23
N LEU A 345 -5.46 31.04 14.52
CA LEU A 345 -4.42 31.76 13.78
C LEU A 345 -3.96 31.03 12.52
N VAL A 346 -4.30 29.74 12.39
CA VAL A 346 -3.92 28.91 11.25
C VAL A 346 -5.09 28.86 10.28
N GLU A 347 -4.81 29.03 9.00
CA GLU A 347 -5.83 28.91 7.96
C GLU A 347 -6.53 27.55 8.02
N ALA A 348 -7.87 27.54 7.97
CA ALA A 348 -8.67 26.32 8.11
C ALA A 348 -8.29 25.24 7.07
N GLY A 349 -8.00 25.64 5.84
CA GLY A 349 -7.51 24.73 4.79
C GLY A 349 -6.18 24.08 5.15
N LEU A 350 -5.23 24.88 5.69
CA LEU A 350 -3.93 24.37 6.12
C LEU A 350 -4.05 23.40 7.31
N LEU A 351 -4.93 23.67 8.28
CA LEU A 351 -5.19 22.72 9.37
C LEU A 351 -5.82 21.42 8.86
N SER A 352 -6.74 21.51 7.90
CA SER A 352 -7.34 20.32 7.27
C SER A 352 -6.28 19.47 6.58
N ASP A 353 -5.39 20.09 5.80
CA ASP A 353 -4.26 19.40 5.17
C ASP A 353 -3.39 18.70 6.21
N ILE A 354 -3.05 19.38 7.31
CA ILE A 354 -2.22 18.86 8.40
C ILE A 354 -2.87 17.65 9.07
N VAL A 355 -4.17 17.70 9.35
CA VAL A 355 -4.93 16.60 9.94
C VAL A 355 -5.02 15.41 8.98
N ALA A 356 -5.27 15.67 7.70
CA ALA A 356 -5.36 14.64 6.67
C ALA A 356 -4.02 13.93 6.41
N ALA A 357 -2.90 14.65 6.48
CA ALA A 357 -1.58 14.06 6.23
C ALA A 357 -1.06 13.15 7.34
N GLY A 358 -1.69 13.11 8.52
CA GLY A 358 -1.26 12.26 9.62
C GLY A 358 0.20 12.57 10.00
N ALA A 359 1.17 11.71 9.69
CA ALA A 359 2.58 11.91 10.04
C ALA A 359 3.42 12.71 9.00
N SER A 360 2.82 13.11 7.87
CA SER A 360 3.53 13.65 6.71
C SER A 360 3.52 15.18 6.61
N TYR A 361 3.49 15.89 7.74
CA TYR A 361 3.36 17.36 7.81
C TYR A 361 4.37 18.15 6.96
N HIS A 362 5.58 17.61 6.78
CA HIS A 362 6.66 18.26 6.04
C HIS A 362 6.40 18.39 4.52
N ASN A 363 5.41 17.70 3.98
CA ASN A 363 4.97 17.88 2.60
C ASN A 363 4.00 19.07 2.45
N ILE A 364 3.40 19.53 3.56
CA ILE A 364 2.40 20.60 3.59
C ILE A 364 2.98 21.89 4.15
N LEU A 365 3.80 21.78 5.20
CA LEU A 365 4.46 22.91 5.86
C LEU A 365 5.80 23.22 5.18
N SER A 366 5.74 23.93 4.06
CA SER A 366 6.92 24.50 3.40
C SER A 366 7.60 25.58 4.25
N ALA A 367 8.83 25.97 3.90
CA ALA A 367 9.53 27.07 4.56
C ALA A 367 8.70 28.36 4.53
N ASP A 368 8.13 28.70 3.38
CA ASP A 368 7.30 29.91 3.24
C ASP A 368 6.04 29.88 4.11
N ARG A 369 5.41 28.71 4.26
CA ARG A 369 4.24 28.53 5.14
C ARG A 369 4.61 28.63 6.61
N LEU A 370 5.77 28.10 7.00
CA LEU A 370 6.31 28.26 8.36
C LEU A 370 6.64 29.73 8.67
N ASP A 371 7.25 30.44 7.74
CA ASP A 371 7.54 31.88 7.89
C ASP A 371 6.26 32.73 7.91
N ALA A 372 5.23 32.35 7.15
CA ALA A 372 3.91 32.99 7.22
C ALA A 372 3.26 32.77 8.60
N LEU A 373 3.30 31.54 9.12
CA LEU A 373 2.80 31.21 10.46
C LEU A 373 3.56 31.96 11.56
N GLN A 374 4.90 32.08 11.43
CA GLN A 374 5.71 32.86 12.35
C GLN A 374 5.27 34.33 12.39
N ARG A 375 5.07 34.95 11.22
CA ARG A 375 4.58 36.34 11.17
C ARG A 375 3.21 36.52 11.81
N VAL A 376 2.27 35.60 11.57
CA VAL A 376 0.94 35.65 12.20
C VAL A 376 1.03 35.45 13.71
N ALA A 377 1.86 34.51 14.16
CA ALA A 377 2.08 34.25 15.58
C ALA A 377 2.74 35.45 16.29
N ASP A 378 3.64 36.18 15.64
CA ASP A 378 4.29 37.37 16.19
C ASP A 378 3.35 38.60 16.22
N GLN A 379 2.43 38.70 15.26
CA GLN A 379 1.44 39.78 15.19
C GLN A 379 0.26 39.58 16.15
N SER A 380 0.00 38.33 16.56
CA SER A 380 -1.09 38.03 17.49
C SER A 380 -0.78 38.55 18.89
N SER A 381 -1.68 39.41 19.41
CA SER A 381 -1.65 39.90 20.79
C SER A 381 -2.19 38.90 21.80
N ALA A 382 -2.71 37.75 21.34
CA ALA A 382 -3.17 36.69 22.21
C ALA A 382 -2.00 36.18 23.08
N SER A 383 -2.28 35.91 24.35
CA SER A 383 -1.34 35.27 25.27
C SER A 383 -1.93 33.93 25.72
N GLY A 384 -1.14 32.87 25.64
CA GLY A 384 -1.59 31.53 25.98
C GLY A 384 -0.47 30.51 25.87
N ALA A 385 -0.50 29.49 26.72
CA ALA A 385 0.53 28.46 26.76
C ALA A 385 0.70 27.72 25.42
N ALA A 386 -0.40 27.47 24.71
CA ALA A 386 -0.40 26.85 23.38
C ALA A 386 0.29 27.76 22.34
N LEU A 387 0.02 29.06 22.35
CA LEU A 387 0.64 30.00 21.43
C LEU A 387 2.15 30.16 21.70
N GLU A 388 2.56 30.18 22.97
CA GLU A 388 3.98 30.16 23.34
C GLU A 388 4.66 28.84 22.96
N ALA A 389 3.95 27.71 22.98
CA ALA A 389 4.46 26.46 22.44
C ALA A 389 4.66 26.53 20.92
N LEU A 390 3.75 27.19 20.19
CA LEU A 390 3.87 27.40 18.75
C LEU A 390 5.06 28.29 18.40
N ARG A 391 5.22 29.44 19.08
CA ARG A 391 6.38 30.33 18.90
C ARG A 391 7.70 29.61 19.12
N ARG A 392 7.81 28.84 20.21
CA ARG A 392 9.01 28.01 20.48
C ARG A 392 9.24 26.94 19.41
N SER A 393 8.17 26.32 18.90
CA SER A 393 8.24 25.28 17.86
C SER A 393 8.70 25.85 16.52
N LEU A 394 8.27 27.05 16.17
CA LEU A 394 8.72 27.74 14.96
C LEU A 394 10.19 28.22 15.08
N GLN A 395 10.63 28.56 16.30
CA GLN A 395 12.03 28.91 16.60
C GLN A 395 12.96 27.71 16.80
N THR A 396 12.49 26.47 16.59
CA THR A 396 13.32 25.28 16.80
C THR A 396 14.52 25.30 15.86
N LYS A 397 15.72 25.10 16.42
CA LYS A 397 16.96 25.03 15.64
C LYS A 397 16.94 23.78 14.75
N GLY A 398 16.97 23.99 13.44
CA GLY A 398 16.96 22.92 12.43
C GLY A 398 16.58 23.47 11.06
N GLY A 399 16.67 22.64 10.02
CA GLY A 399 16.14 23.01 8.70
C GLY A 399 14.60 23.00 8.68
N ALA A 400 14.00 23.60 7.65
CA ALA A 400 12.54 23.72 7.50
C ALA A 400 11.78 22.39 7.69
N LYS A 401 12.34 21.27 7.21
CA LYS A 401 11.75 19.93 7.39
C LYS A 401 11.65 19.50 8.87
N SER A 402 12.62 19.89 9.70
CA SER A 402 12.59 19.60 11.14
C SER A 402 11.55 20.47 11.84
N GLN A 403 11.52 21.77 11.50
CA GLN A 403 10.54 22.71 12.03
C GLN A 403 9.11 22.29 11.67
N ALA A 404 8.87 21.93 10.41
CA ALA A 404 7.59 21.41 9.92
C ALA A 404 7.07 20.21 10.73
N ARG A 405 7.97 19.32 11.17
CA ARG A 405 7.58 18.17 12.01
C ARG A 405 7.17 18.60 13.41
N VAL A 406 7.93 19.50 14.03
CA VAL A 406 7.65 19.97 15.39
C VAL A 406 6.34 20.77 15.39
N VAL A 407 6.18 21.69 14.45
CA VAL A 407 4.98 22.52 14.30
C VAL A 407 3.78 21.67 13.92
N GLY A 408 3.91 20.78 12.93
CA GLY A 408 2.83 19.87 12.52
C GLY A 408 2.35 18.96 13.66
N ASN A 409 3.27 18.37 14.42
CA ASN A 409 2.93 17.57 15.61
C ASN A 409 2.18 18.40 16.67
N LEU A 410 2.62 19.64 16.92
CA LEU A 410 1.96 20.52 17.89
C LEU A 410 0.54 20.85 17.44
N LEU A 411 0.36 21.30 16.20
CA LEU A 411 -0.96 21.63 15.65
C LEU A 411 -1.90 20.42 15.69
N PHE A 412 -1.41 19.25 15.28
CA PHE A 412 -2.19 18.01 15.33
C PHE A 412 -2.60 17.64 16.76
N LYS A 413 -1.68 17.76 17.72
CA LYS A 413 -1.95 17.46 19.14
C LYS A 413 -3.00 18.40 19.73
N GLU A 414 -2.91 19.69 19.45
CA GLU A 414 -3.89 20.67 19.94
C GLU A 414 -5.25 20.46 19.27
N SER A 415 -5.29 20.13 17.97
CA SER A 415 -6.52 19.72 17.29
C SER A 415 -7.17 18.49 17.93
N MET A 416 -6.36 17.49 18.33
CA MET A 416 -6.85 16.31 19.04
C MET A 416 -7.40 16.66 20.43
N ALA A 417 -6.75 17.57 21.16
CA ALA A 417 -7.23 18.03 22.46
C ALA A 417 -8.60 18.71 22.35
N VAL A 418 -8.82 19.52 21.31
CA VAL A 418 -10.14 20.10 21.02
C VAL A 418 -11.18 19.00 20.77
N PHE A 419 -10.85 17.98 20.00
CA PHE A 419 -11.73 16.84 19.77
C PHE A 419 -12.10 16.09 21.06
N ASP A 420 -11.13 15.81 21.91
CA ASP A 420 -11.36 15.10 23.19
C ASP A 420 -12.26 15.91 24.13
N THR A 421 -12.13 17.25 24.14
CA THR A 421 -13.03 18.13 24.90
C THR A 421 -14.44 18.14 24.33
N ALA A 422 -14.59 18.20 23.00
CA ALA A 422 -15.89 18.18 22.33
C ALA A 422 -16.63 16.84 22.53
N GLY A 423 -15.90 15.72 22.58
CA GLY A 423 -16.45 14.39 22.85
C GLY A 423 -16.96 14.23 24.29
N SER A 424 -16.36 14.94 25.25
CA SER A 424 -16.72 14.86 26.66
C SER A 424 -18.03 15.59 27.00
N GLU A 425 -18.38 16.65 26.27
CA GLU A 425 -19.60 17.43 26.51
C GLU A 425 -20.89 16.77 25.96
N ARG A 426 -20.78 15.70 25.14
CA ARG A 426 -21.93 15.01 24.52
C ARG A 426 -22.43 13.76 25.27
N SER A 427 -22.02 13.52 26.52
CA SER A 427 -22.63 12.44 27.32
C SER A 427 -24.11 12.76 27.65
N PRO A 428 -25.08 11.90 27.28
CA PRO A 428 -26.50 12.23 27.37
C PRO A 428 -27.01 12.13 28.81
N SER A 429 -27.45 13.26 29.37
CA SER A 429 -28.38 13.27 30.51
C SER A 429 -29.81 13.03 30.00
N PRO A 430 -30.68 12.31 30.74
CA PRO A 430 -31.97 11.89 30.22
C PRO A 430 -33.03 13.00 30.26
N GLN A 431 -33.76 13.09 29.14
CA GLN A 431 -35.13 13.59 29.00
C GLN A 431 -35.44 15.04 29.43
N GLN A 432 -35.51 15.93 28.43
CA GLN A 432 -36.56 16.95 28.40
C GLN A 432 -37.29 16.88 27.05
N ALA A 433 -38.61 16.66 27.12
CA ALA A 433 -39.52 16.51 26.00
C ALA A 433 -39.71 17.83 25.23
N PRO A 434 -39.92 17.79 23.90
CA PRO A 434 -40.15 18.99 23.12
C PRO A 434 -41.63 19.43 23.19
N THR A 435 -41.85 20.68 23.59
CA THR A 435 -43.11 21.41 23.34
C THR A 435 -43.11 22.01 21.93
N PRO A 436 -44.24 21.98 21.19
CA PRO A 436 -44.32 22.50 19.83
C PRO A 436 -44.86 23.94 19.83
N VAL A 437 -44.14 24.92 19.27
CA VAL A 437 -44.73 26.21 18.89
C VAL A 437 -44.09 26.80 17.63
N ALA A 438 -44.97 27.00 16.64
CA ALA A 438 -45.03 28.01 15.59
C ALA A 438 -43.88 28.19 14.57
N ALA A 439 -44.27 27.97 13.32
CA ALA A 439 -43.65 28.50 12.11
C ALA A 439 -43.50 30.04 12.15
N PRO A 440 -42.56 30.58 11.36
CA PRO A 440 -43.02 31.48 10.32
C PRO A 440 -42.45 31.15 8.94
N THR A 441 -43.35 31.31 7.99
CA THR A 441 -43.21 31.40 6.54
C THR A 441 -42.18 32.47 6.13
N ALA A 442 -41.21 32.10 5.29
CA ALA A 442 -40.60 33.05 4.34
C ALA A 442 -40.00 32.27 3.17
N ALA A 443 -40.36 32.71 1.97
CA ALA A 443 -40.02 32.11 0.70
C ALA A 443 -38.51 32.18 0.39
N SER A 444 -37.98 31.13 -0.23
CA SER A 444 -36.92 31.24 -1.22
C SER A 444 -37.02 30.11 -2.23
N ALA A 445 -36.78 30.49 -3.48
CA ALA A 445 -37.09 29.81 -4.74
C ALA A 445 -36.17 28.58 -5.00
N PRO A 446 -36.46 27.76 -6.03
CA PRO A 446 -35.91 26.42 -6.20
C PRO A 446 -34.47 26.47 -6.71
N ALA A 447 -33.60 25.64 -6.12
CA ALA A 447 -32.27 25.37 -6.65
C ALA A 447 -32.37 24.54 -7.95
N THR A 448 -31.95 25.15 -9.06
CA THR A 448 -31.63 24.51 -10.34
C THR A 448 -30.32 23.70 -10.22
N PRO A 449 -30.01 22.79 -11.17
CA PRO A 449 -29.52 21.45 -10.87
C PRO A 449 -28.04 21.22 -11.18
N SER A 450 -27.50 20.17 -10.54
CA SER A 450 -26.50 19.22 -11.06
C SER A 450 -25.47 19.79 -12.04
N SER A 451 -24.32 20.23 -11.51
CA SER A 451 -23.13 20.34 -12.36
C SER A 451 -22.79 18.94 -12.87
N ALA A 452 -22.82 18.74 -14.18
CA ALA A 452 -22.42 17.49 -14.79
C ALA A 452 -20.95 17.23 -14.44
N ALA A 453 -20.72 16.29 -13.53
CA ALA A 453 -19.39 15.82 -13.20
C ALA A 453 -18.74 15.25 -14.47
N VAL A 454 -17.67 15.88 -14.95
CA VAL A 454 -16.90 15.38 -16.09
C VAL A 454 -16.34 13.99 -15.72
N LEU A 455 -16.76 12.96 -16.46
CA LEU A 455 -16.26 11.59 -16.31
C LEU A 455 -14.89 11.43 -16.98
N ASP A 456 -14.06 10.57 -16.43
CA ASP A 456 -12.77 10.20 -17.03
C ASP A 456 -12.98 9.20 -18.18
N ASP A 457 -13.92 8.27 -17.98
CA ASP A 457 -14.33 7.28 -18.99
C ASP A 457 -15.87 7.21 -19.07
N ILE A 458 -16.40 7.24 -20.28
CA ILE A 458 -17.83 7.04 -20.56
C ILE A 458 -18.03 5.65 -21.17
N PHE A 459 -18.91 4.84 -20.59
CA PHE A 459 -19.17 3.47 -21.02
C PHE A 459 -20.41 3.41 -21.92
N HIS A 460 -20.19 3.22 -23.23
CA HIS A 460 -21.23 2.97 -24.22
C HIS A 460 -20.91 1.66 -24.98
N PRO A 461 -21.65 0.56 -24.76
CA PRO A 461 -22.78 0.41 -23.82
C PRO A 461 -22.36 0.46 -22.34
N PRO A 462 -23.32 0.73 -21.41
CA PRO A 462 -23.07 0.62 -19.98
C PRO A 462 -22.50 -0.75 -19.60
N ARG A 463 -21.55 -0.77 -18.66
CA ARG A 463 -20.83 -1.98 -18.24
C ARG A 463 -21.40 -2.50 -16.92
N SER A 464 -21.57 -3.81 -16.81
CA SER A 464 -22.02 -4.40 -15.56
C SER A 464 -20.85 -4.62 -14.59
N TYR A 465 -21.08 -4.30 -13.33
CA TYR A 465 -20.15 -4.54 -12.24
C TYR A 465 -20.86 -5.29 -11.11
N VAL A 466 -20.11 -6.11 -10.39
CA VAL A 466 -20.56 -6.84 -9.20
C VAL A 466 -19.58 -6.59 -8.05
N CYS A 467 -20.05 -6.71 -6.82
CA CYS A 467 -19.17 -6.67 -5.65
C CYS A 467 -18.05 -7.71 -5.78
N SER A 468 -16.82 -7.32 -5.45
CA SER A 468 -15.66 -8.22 -5.39
C SER A 468 -15.84 -9.26 -4.28
N GLU A 469 -15.33 -10.48 -4.47
CA GLU A 469 -15.30 -11.52 -3.42
C GLU A 469 -14.43 -11.12 -2.23
N SER A 470 -13.50 -10.17 -2.43
CA SER A 470 -12.70 -9.58 -1.34
C SER A 470 -13.51 -8.62 -0.45
N PHE A 471 -14.74 -8.26 -0.84
CA PHE A 471 -15.61 -7.40 -0.04
C PHE A 471 -16.45 -8.24 0.94
N PRO A 472 -16.47 -7.95 2.25
CA PRO A 472 -17.18 -8.77 3.22
C PRO A 472 -18.69 -8.88 2.94
N ALA A 473 -19.26 -10.08 3.11
CA ALA A 473 -20.67 -10.35 2.82
C ALA A 473 -21.65 -9.53 3.70
N GLU A 474 -21.23 -9.18 4.91
CA GLU A 474 -22.01 -8.39 5.89
C GLU A 474 -21.91 -6.87 5.60
N ALA A 475 -21.03 -6.44 4.70
CA ALA A 475 -20.75 -5.02 4.47
C ALA A 475 -21.65 -4.42 3.38
N THR A 476 -21.91 -3.12 3.49
CA THR A 476 -22.68 -2.33 2.51
C THR A 476 -21.81 -1.24 1.89
N VAL A 477 -22.03 -0.92 0.61
CA VAL A 477 -21.33 0.16 -0.10
C VAL A 477 -22.19 1.42 -0.14
N ALA A 478 -21.64 2.57 0.27
CA ALA A 478 -22.32 3.85 0.20
C ALA A 478 -22.42 4.37 -1.25
N VAL A 479 -23.63 4.70 -1.68
CA VAL A 479 -23.96 5.36 -2.94
C VAL A 479 -24.03 6.86 -2.69
N ARG A 480 -23.40 7.67 -3.54
CA ARG A 480 -23.24 9.12 -3.35
C ARG A 480 -23.73 9.94 -4.53
N ALA A 481 -24.07 11.19 -4.27
CA ALA A 481 -24.53 12.14 -5.29
C ALA A 481 -23.41 12.63 -6.22
N ALA A 482 -22.17 12.61 -5.75
CA ALA A 482 -20.97 13.02 -6.49
C ALA A 482 -19.81 12.03 -6.25
N PRO A 483 -18.80 11.98 -7.13
CA PRO A 483 -17.66 11.05 -7.06
C PRO A 483 -16.60 11.52 -6.04
N GLN A 484 -17.04 11.79 -4.82
CA GLN A 484 -16.21 12.20 -3.68
C GLN A 484 -16.73 11.53 -2.41
N GLN A 485 -15.85 11.21 -1.48
CA GLN A 485 -16.20 10.45 -0.27
C GLN A 485 -17.02 11.26 0.75
N ASP A 486 -16.96 12.58 0.67
CA ASP A 486 -17.71 13.55 1.48
C ASP A 486 -19.06 13.95 0.87
N SER A 487 -19.33 13.53 -0.37
CA SER A 487 -20.60 13.80 -1.04
C SER A 487 -21.79 13.16 -0.32
N GLU A 488 -22.96 13.81 -0.41
CA GLU A 488 -24.23 13.32 0.12
C GLU A 488 -24.44 11.84 -0.20
N MET A 489 -24.66 11.04 0.85
CA MET A 489 -24.96 9.62 0.72
C MET A 489 -26.44 9.48 0.36
N LEU A 490 -26.71 8.97 -0.83
CA LEU A 490 -28.06 8.75 -1.35
C LEU A 490 -28.68 7.47 -0.77
N THR A 491 -27.90 6.38 -0.75
CA THR A 491 -28.34 5.07 -0.24
C THR A 491 -27.13 4.16 0.03
N THR A 492 -27.38 2.91 0.42
CA THR A 492 -26.37 1.87 0.56
C THR A 492 -26.75 0.64 -0.27
N LEU A 493 -25.76 -0.03 -0.84
CA LEU A 493 -25.93 -1.28 -1.58
C LEU A 493 -25.39 -2.45 -0.76
N PRO A 494 -26.16 -3.52 -0.53
CA PRO A 494 -25.65 -4.72 0.13
C PRO A 494 -24.64 -5.47 -0.74
N TYR A 495 -23.86 -6.35 -0.13
CA TYR A 495 -23.00 -7.30 -0.84
C TYR A 495 -23.80 -8.09 -1.89
N GLY A 496 -23.18 -8.36 -3.03
CA GLY A 496 -23.79 -9.07 -4.15
C GLY A 496 -24.67 -8.19 -5.06
N THR A 497 -24.78 -6.89 -4.78
CA THR A 497 -25.49 -5.97 -5.68
C THR A 497 -24.75 -5.84 -7.01
N GLN A 498 -25.47 -6.07 -8.10
CA GLN A 498 -25.00 -5.81 -9.46
C GLN A 498 -25.42 -4.41 -9.88
N ILE A 499 -24.49 -3.63 -10.40
CA ILE A 499 -24.78 -2.30 -10.96
C ILE A 499 -24.44 -2.24 -12.45
N LEU A 500 -25.12 -1.34 -13.15
CA LEU A 500 -24.87 -1.07 -14.55
C LEU A 500 -24.27 0.33 -14.69
N ALA A 501 -22.94 0.40 -14.74
CA ALA A 501 -22.20 1.65 -14.75
C ALA A 501 -22.20 2.30 -16.13
N THR A 502 -22.50 3.59 -16.19
CA THR A 502 -22.50 4.43 -17.39
C THR A 502 -21.17 5.13 -17.62
N GLY A 503 -20.29 5.16 -16.61
CA GLY A 503 -18.94 5.69 -16.73
C GLY A 503 -18.15 5.57 -15.44
N GLN A 504 -16.96 6.15 -15.43
CA GLN A 504 -16.05 6.17 -14.29
C GLN A 504 -15.41 7.55 -14.14
N ARG A 505 -15.19 7.96 -12.89
CA ARG A 505 -14.37 9.12 -12.53
C ARG A 505 -13.52 8.79 -11.32
N GLY A 506 -12.20 8.83 -11.48
CA GLY A 506 -11.22 8.37 -10.52
C GLY A 506 -11.55 6.94 -10.06
N ASN A 507 -11.74 6.78 -8.75
CA ASN A 507 -12.10 5.51 -8.14
C ASN A 507 -13.62 5.32 -7.97
N PHE A 508 -14.46 6.06 -8.69
CA PHE A 508 -15.91 5.96 -8.60
C PHE A 508 -16.54 5.52 -9.92
N LEU A 509 -17.53 4.63 -9.83
CA LEU A 509 -18.39 4.25 -10.96
C LEU A 509 -19.66 5.09 -10.91
N GLN A 510 -20.00 5.72 -12.04
CA GLN A 510 -21.29 6.38 -12.22
C GLN A 510 -22.32 5.37 -12.71
N PHE A 511 -23.51 5.37 -12.14
CA PHE A 511 -24.65 4.59 -12.61
C PHE A 511 -25.96 5.36 -12.34
N ARG A 512 -27.07 4.90 -12.91
CA ARG A 512 -28.39 5.48 -12.65
C ARG A 512 -29.07 4.72 -11.52
N LEU A 513 -29.46 5.43 -10.46
CA LEU A 513 -30.11 4.86 -9.29
C LEU A 513 -31.63 4.80 -9.52
N GLU A 514 -32.18 3.59 -9.61
CA GLU A 514 -33.63 3.34 -9.73
C GLU A 514 -34.28 3.28 -8.34
N PRO A 515 -35.51 3.80 -8.14
CA PRO A 515 -36.44 4.37 -9.13
C PRO A 515 -36.29 5.89 -9.33
N ALA A 516 -35.35 6.54 -8.62
CA ALA A 516 -35.21 8.00 -8.65
C ALA A 516 -34.74 8.54 -10.01
N GLY A 517 -34.13 7.69 -10.85
CA GLY A 517 -33.55 8.08 -12.13
C GLY A 517 -32.35 9.03 -12.00
N GLN A 518 -31.89 9.28 -10.76
CA GLN A 518 -30.79 10.19 -10.45
C GLN A 518 -29.44 9.51 -10.76
N GLU A 519 -28.49 10.30 -11.29
CA GLU A 519 -27.11 9.86 -11.44
C GLU A 519 -26.45 9.74 -10.07
N ALA A 520 -25.84 8.60 -9.82
CA ALA A 520 -25.21 8.28 -8.56
C ALA A 520 -23.84 7.66 -8.78
N PHE A 521 -23.01 7.73 -7.74
CA PHE A 521 -21.63 7.28 -7.76
C PHE A 521 -21.40 6.26 -6.65
N VAL A 522 -20.70 5.17 -6.96
CA VAL A 522 -20.19 4.23 -5.94
C VAL A 522 -18.68 4.09 -6.04
N PRO A 523 -17.98 3.94 -4.90
CA PRO A 523 -16.55 3.68 -4.92
C PRO A 523 -16.27 2.30 -5.52
N ARG A 524 -15.41 2.28 -6.53
CA ARG A 524 -14.83 1.07 -7.14
C ARG A 524 -13.69 0.52 -6.30
N ILE A 525 -12.86 1.41 -5.76
CA ILE A 525 -11.65 1.09 -4.99
C ILE A 525 -11.56 2.05 -3.80
N ILE A 526 -11.31 1.53 -2.60
CA ILE A 526 -11.02 2.32 -1.40
C ILE A 526 -9.69 1.84 -0.83
N GLY A 527 -8.66 2.70 -0.85
CA GLY A 527 -7.29 2.29 -0.55
C GLY A 527 -6.83 1.19 -1.51
N ASP A 528 -6.45 0.03 -0.98
CA ASP A 528 -6.06 -1.15 -1.76
C ASP A 528 -7.22 -2.15 -1.95
N LEU A 529 -8.41 -1.86 -1.40
CA LEU A 529 -9.56 -2.75 -1.46
C LEU A 529 -10.40 -2.47 -2.72
N VAL A 530 -10.49 -3.47 -3.61
CA VAL A 530 -11.38 -3.44 -4.77
C VAL A 530 -12.79 -3.83 -4.34
N LEU A 531 -13.75 -2.92 -4.52
CA LEU A 531 -15.16 -3.11 -4.16
C LEU A 531 -15.98 -3.65 -5.32
N PHE A 532 -15.76 -3.16 -6.54
CA PHE A 532 -16.51 -3.56 -7.73
C PHE A 532 -15.60 -4.04 -8.85
N VAL A 533 -15.91 -5.23 -9.38
CA VAL A 533 -15.21 -5.84 -10.51
C VAL A 533 -16.13 -5.92 -11.74
N PRO A 534 -15.60 -5.72 -12.96
CA PRO A 534 -16.39 -5.85 -14.17
C PRO A 534 -16.95 -7.28 -14.29
N LEU A 535 -18.26 -7.40 -14.41
CA LEU A 535 -18.89 -8.67 -14.71
C LEU A 535 -18.59 -8.98 -16.18
N ARG A 536 -17.73 -9.98 -16.43
CA ARG A 536 -17.34 -10.37 -17.78
C ARG A 536 -18.58 -10.79 -18.54
N SER A 537 -19.03 -9.95 -19.47
CA SER A 537 -20.19 -10.18 -20.30
C SER A 537 -20.00 -11.45 -21.12
N THR A 538 -20.64 -12.53 -20.69
CA THR A 538 -20.99 -13.62 -21.60
C THR A 538 -22.05 -13.06 -22.56
N SER A 539 -21.76 -13.09 -23.86
CA SER A 539 -22.55 -12.59 -25.00
C SER A 539 -24.10 -12.53 -24.80
N PRO A 540 -24.79 -11.48 -25.29
CA PRO A 540 -26.21 -11.27 -25.03
C PRO A 540 -27.11 -12.11 -25.96
N SER A 541 -28.01 -12.90 -25.38
CA SER A 541 -29.26 -13.30 -26.02
C SER A 541 -30.40 -13.03 -25.04
N SER A 542 -31.40 -12.29 -25.52
CA SER A 542 -32.44 -11.59 -24.77
C SER A 542 -33.61 -12.47 -24.31
N ALA A 543 -34.04 -12.35 -23.05
CA ALA A 543 -35.45 -12.36 -22.61
C ALA A 543 -35.57 -11.99 -21.10
N PRO A 544 -36.70 -11.41 -20.65
CA PRO A 544 -36.79 -10.64 -19.41
C PRO A 544 -37.09 -11.47 -18.16
N LEU A 545 -36.75 -10.87 -17.02
CA LEU A 545 -37.09 -11.23 -15.63
C LEU A 545 -38.35 -12.09 -15.48
N GLY A 546 -38.16 -13.33 -15.02
CA GLY A 546 -39.23 -14.19 -14.53
C GLY A 546 -38.73 -15.57 -14.15
N VAL A 547 -38.72 -15.85 -12.84
CA VAL A 547 -38.48 -17.17 -12.21
C VAL A 547 -37.01 -17.63 -12.20
N LEU A 548 -36.48 -17.87 -10.99
CA LEU A 548 -35.17 -18.50 -10.79
C LEU A 548 -35.17 -19.86 -11.53
N PRO A 549 -34.27 -20.09 -12.51
CA PRO A 549 -34.18 -21.38 -13.16
C PRO A 549 -33.76 -22.42 -12.11
N GLY A 550 -34.46 -23.56 -12.12
CA GLY A 550 -34.16 -24.68 -11.24
C GLY A 550 -32.70 -25.10 -11.38
N SER A 551 -32.17 -25.70 -10.30
CA SER A 551 -30.79 -26.20 -10.21
C SER A 551 -30.33 -26.95 -11.46
N ASP A 552 -31.23 -27.67 -12.12
CA ASP A 552 -30.94 -28.55 -13.25
C ASP A 552 -30.54 -27.77 -14.52
N GLU A 553 -31.11 -26.57 -14.74
CA GLU A 553 -30.75 -25.75 -15.91
C GLU A 553 -29.38 -25.07 -15.70
N ARG A 554 -29.04 -24.74 -14.45
CA ARG A 554 -27.69 -24.27 -14.09
C ARG A 554 -26.65 -25.37 -14.29
N VAL A 555 -26.97 -26.61 -13.94
CA VAL A 555 -26.09 -27.77 -14.16
C VAL A 555 -25.88 -28.00 -15.65
N ALA A 556 -26.94 -27.98 -16.47
CA ALA A 556 -26.81 -28.14 -17.92
C ALA A 556 -25.94 -27.04 -18.57
N VAL A 557 -26.05 -25.79 -18.11
CA VAL A 557 -25.20 -24.69 -18.58
C VAL A 557 -23.73 -24.87 -18.16
N LEU A 558 -23.49 -25.37 -16.95
CA LEU A 558 -22.14 -25.65 -16.47
C LEU A 558 -21.52 -26.84 -17.22
N GLU A 559 -22.26 -27.91 -17.45
CA GLU A 559 -21.84 -29.06 -18.25
C GLU A 559 -21.47 -28.63 -19.67
N HIS A 560 -22.32 -27.81 -20.31
CA HIS A 560 -22.02 -27.27 -21.63
C HIS A 560 -20.73 -26.43 -21.65
N ARG A 561 -20.49 -25.64 -20.59
CA ARG A 561 -19.28 -24.81 -20.49
C ARG A 561 -18.03 -25.66 -20.27
N VAL A 562 -18.13 -26.74 -19.48
CA VAL A 562 -17.06 -27.71 -19.28
C VAL A 562 -16.73 -28.40 -20.60
N ASP A 563 -17.74 -28.87 -21.34
CA ASP A 563 -17.54 -29.48 -22.67
C ASP A 563 -16.85 -28.52 -23.66
N GLN A 564 -17.20 -27.24 -23.61
CA GLN A 564 -16.56 -26.23 -24.44
C GLN A 564 -15.09 -26.01 -24.03
N GLN A 565 -14.81 -25.94 -22.73
CA GLN A 565 -13.44 -25.81 -22.22
C GLN A 565 -12.60 -27.03 -22.58
N GLU A 566 -13.13 -28.25 -22.46
CA GLU A 566 -12.44 -29.47 -22.87
C GLU A 566 -12.09 -29.47 -24.37
N LYS A 567 -13.00 -29.01 -25.22
CA LYS A 567 -12.71 -28.89 -26.67
C LYS A 567 -11.57 -27.92 -26.92
N THR A 568 -11.54 -26.77 -26.24
CA THR A 568 -10.44 -25.80 -26.34
C THR A 568 -9.11 -26.40 -25.85
N ILE A 569 -9.12 -27.12 -24.73
CA ILE A 569 -7.92 -27.79 -24.21
C ILE A 569 -7.38 -28.82 -25.21
N ARG A 570 -8.26 -29.66 -25.80
CA ARG A 570 -7.85 -30.63 -26.82
C ARG A 570 -7.28 -29.97 -28.07
N ALA A 571 -7.86 -28.84 -28.50
CA ALA A 571 -7.33 -28.08 -29.63
C ALA A 571 -5.92 -27.53 -29.35
N LEU A 572 -5.71 -26.91 -28.18
CA LEU A 572 -4.39 -26.41 -27.78
C LEU A 572 -3.36 -27.53 -27.61
N GLN A 573 -3.76 -28.69 -27.09
CA GLN A 573 -2.89 -29.86 -27.01
C GLN A 573 -2.47 -30.35 -28.40
N ALA A 574 -3.39 -30.37 -29.37
CA ALA A 574 -3.06 -30.72 -30.75
C ALA A 574 -2.07 -29.72 -31.38
N GLU A 575 -2.25 -28.42 -31.13
CA GLU A 575 -1.30 -27.38 -31.59
C GLU A 575 0.09 -27.55 -30.96
N LEU A 576 0.18 -27.84 -29.65
CA LEU A 576 1.45 -28.10 -28.98
C LEU A 576 2.17 -29.33 -29.55
N VAL A 577 1.44 -30.39 -29.88
CA VAL A 577 2.00 -31.56 -30.57
C VAL A 577 2.53 -31.18 -31.96
N GLY A 578 1.78 -30.36 -32.70
CA GLY A 578 2.22 -29.80 -33.99
C GLY A 578 3.52 -29.00 -33.87
N LEU A 579 3.59 -28.10 -32.88
CA LEU A 579 4.76 -27.28 -32.61
C LEU A 579 5.99 -28.13 -32.26
N ARG A 580 5.82 -29.13 -31.38
CA ARG A 580 6.90 -30.07 -31.02
C ARG A 580 7.41 -30.84 -32.24
N THR A 581 6.52 -31.31 -33.09
CA THR A 581 6.88 -32.00 -34.34
C THR A 581 7.68 -31.07 -35.26
N HIS A 582 7.24 -29.81 -35.39
CA HIS A 582 7.94 -28.81 -36.19
C HIS A 582 9.34 -28.51 -35.64
N MET A 583 9.48 -28.31 -34.32
CA MET A 583 10.78 -28.10 -33.69
C MET A 583 11.71 -29.30 -33.83
N SER A 584 11.19 -30.52 -33.74
CA SER A 584 11.97 -31.75 -33.97
C SER A 584 12.45 -31.86 -35.43
N ALA A 585 11.63 -31.44 -36.39
CA ALA A 585 12.01 -31.38 -37.80
C ALA A 585 13.12 -30.34 -38.03
N ILE A 586 13.00 -29.16 -37.44
CA ILE A 586 14.04 -28.12 -37.46
C ILE A 586 15.34 -28.66 -36.86
N ALA A 587 15.28 -29.27 -35.67
CA ALA A 587 16.45 -29.85 -35.02
C ALA A 587 17.14 -30.92 -35.88
N SER A 588 16.36 -31.75 -36.58
CA SER A 588 16.90 -32.76 -37.50
C SER A 588 17.57 -32.15 -38.73
N ALA A 589 16.97 -31.09 -39.30
CA ALA A 589 17.56 -30.37 -40.43
C ALA A 589 18.89 -29.70 -40.06
N PHE A 590 18.99 -29.11 -38.87
CA PHE A 590 20.25 -28.57 -38.35
C PHE A 590 21.26 -29.66 -37.97
N GLY A 591 20.80 -30.81 -37.48
CA GLY A 591 21.66 -31.96 -37.21
C GLY A 591 22.38 -32.49 -38.47
N ALA A 592 21.72 -32.46 -39.63
CA ALA A 592 22.33 -32.84 -40.91
C ALA A 592 23.38 -31.83 -41.42
N LEU A 593 23.33 -30.58 -40.94
CA LEU A 593 24.31 -29.54 -41.26
C LEU A 593 25.52 -29.55 -40.30
N ALA A 594 25.48 -30.36 -39.23
CA ALA A 594 26.63 -30.54 -38.38
C ALA A 594 27.75 -31.20 -39.19
N PRO A 595 28.92 -30.56 -39.36
CA PRO A 595 30.01 -31.12 -40.13
C PRO A 595 30.38 -32.47 -39.52
N ALA A 596 30.48 -33.51 -40.36
CA ALA A 596 30.93 -34.83 -39.95
C ALA A 596 32.28 -34.66 -39.25
N ALA A 597 32.25 -34.67 -37.92
CA ALA A 597 33.44 -34.57 -37.11
C ALA A 597 34.32 -35.74 -37.51
N SER A 598 35.40 -35.40 -38.21
CA SER A 598 36.38 -36.33 -38.73
C SER A 598 36.87 -37.21 -37.60
N SER A 599 36.56 -38.51 -37.68
CA SER A 599 37.18 -39.53 -36.85
C SER A 599 38.66 -39.61 -37.20
N SER A 600 39.50 -38.99 -36.39
CA SER A 600 40.95 -39.19 -36.35
C SER A 600 41.42 -39.31 -34.91
#